data_AF-N1PTH4-F1
#
_entry.id   AF-N1PTH4-F1
#
_cell.length_a   1.000
_cell.length_b   1.000
_cell.length_c   1.000
_cell.angle_alpha   90.00
_cell.angle_beta   90.00
_cell.angle_gamma   90.00
#
_symmetry.space_group_name_H-M   'P 1'
#
loop_
_entity.id
_entity.type
_entity.pdbx_description
1 polymer ?
#
loop_
_entity_poly.entity_id
_entity_poly.type
_entity_poly.pdbx_seq_one_letter_code
_entity_poly.pdbx_strand_id
1 'polypeptide(L)'
;MLLSLLPATVAALSLLCSVSAQCSNSSGSYLAPNSTGFRIQHGFETVLVQPFGYDGFRVRAWPFRPPNGNEIGFLYDPPLEGPENGASPGMKYDVKVNGTQTVAIRNGNTIVKTYSPNQNNQTIVRLAFYRVEQNGSETLLINEYSPLKSLNSRYYSWNDRAYEFSTAFSFSTTPDEQIYGTGT
;
A
#
# COMPACT_ATOMS: atom_id res chain seq x y z
N MET A 1 33.10 -64.62 24.75
CA MET A 1 32.45 -65.07 26.01
C MET A 1 31.68 -63.89 26.59
N LEU A 2 30.38 -64.11 26.81
CA LEU A 2 29.39 -63.37 27.63
C LEU A 2 29.24 -61.84 27.43
N LEU A 3 28.20 -61.30 26.79
CA LEU A 3 26.74 -61.24 27.07
C LEU A 3 26.31 -60.34 28.25
N SER A 4 25.17 -59.66 28.02
CA SER A 4 24.24 -58.97 28.95
C SER A 4 24.41 -57.46 29.10
N LEU A 5 23.37 -56.61 29.16
CA LEU A 5 21.91 -56.69 29.00
C LEU A 5 21.41 -55.22 28.94
N LEU A 6 20.42 -54.90 28.09
CA LEU A 6 19.62 -53.66 28.14
C LEU A 6 18.58 -53.73 29.27
N PRO A 7 18.08 -52.58 29.77
CA PRO A 7 16.68 -52.21 29.48
C PRO A 7 16.50 -50.69 29.25
N ALA A 8 15.80 -50.27 28.18
CA ALA A 8 14.38 -49.88 28.12
C ALA A 8 14.07 -48.41 28.47
N THR A 9 13.68 -47.67 27.41
CA THR A 9 12.61 -46.67 27.33
C THR A 9 12.55 -45.48 28.30
N VAL A 10 12.67 -44.25 27.78
CA VAL A 10 11.61 -43.22 27.81
C VAL A 10 11.72 -42.35 26.56
N ALA A 11 10.65 -42.33 25.75
CA ALA A 11 10.46 -41.41 24.64
C ALA A 11 10.02 -40.04 25.19
N ALA A 12 10.71 -38.96 24.81
CA ALA A 12 10.24 -37.60 25.07
C ALA A 12 9.93 -36.92 23.74
N LEU A 13 8.62 -36.92 23.44
CA LEU A 13 7.95 -36.27 22.33
C LEU A 13 7.99 -34.75 22.57
N SER A 14 8.88 -34.01 21.92
CA SER A 14 8.85 -32.54 21.98
C SER A 14 7.93 -32.01 20.89
N LEU A 15 6.73 -31.61 21.33
CA LEU A 15 5.65 -30.96 20.59
C LEU A 15 6.15 -29.84 19.66
N LEU A 16 5.75 -29.92 18.39
CA LEU A 16 5.65 -28.79 17.48
C LEU A 16 4.58 -27.84 18.04
N CYS A 17 4.99 -26.71 18.63
CA CYS A 17 4.09 -25.59 18.87
C CYS A 17 3.82 -24.88 17.53
N SER A 18 2.89 -25.43 16.76
CA SER A 18 2.22 -24.69 15.69
C SER A 18 1.38 -23.61 16.37
N VAL A 19 1.87 -22.37 16.36
CA VAL A 19 1.03 -21.21 16.67
C VAL A 19 0.05 -21.08 15.51
N SER A 20 -1.12 -21.70 15.64
CA SER A 20 -2.28 -21.34 14.85
C SER A 20 -2.71 -19.95 15.32
N ALA A 21 -2.26 -18.92 14.61
CA ALA A 21 -2.88 -17.62 14.69
C ALA A 21 -4.35 -17.79 14.27
N GLN A 22 -5.23 -17.94 15.25
CA GLN A 22 -6.66 -17.88 15.05
C GLN A 22 -6.97 -16.44 14.63
N CYS A 23 -7.10 -16.22 13.33
CA CYS A 23 -7.76 -15.03 12.79
C CYS A 23 -9.23 -15.11 13.23
N SER A 24 -9.53 -14.51 14.38
CA SER A 24 -10.90 -14.29 14.82
C SER A 24 -11.58 -13.44 13.75
N ASN A 25 -12.47 -14.06 13.00
CA ASN A 25 -13.33 -13.40 12.03
C ASN A 25 -14.36 -12.57 12.81
N SER A 26 -14.02 -11.33 13.13
CA SER A 26 -14.98 -10.40 13.73
C SER A 26 -15.94 -9.94 12.63
N SER A 27 -17.12 -10.53 12.60
CA SER A 27 -18.27 -9.96 11.93
C SER A 27 -18.51 -8.54 12.48
N GLY A 28 -18.38 -7.50 11.66
CA GLY A 28 -19.26 -6.33 11.76
C GLY A 28 -18.72 -4.98 12.25
N SER A 29 -17.42 -4.69 12.23
CA SER A 29 -16.93 -3.32 12.49
C SER A 29 -15.85 -2.87 11.51
N TYR A 30 -15.97 -1.64 11.02
CA TYR A 30 -14.97 -1.01 10.17
C TYR A 30 -13.60 -0.95 10.85
N LEU A 31 -12.53 -1.33 10.14
CA LEU A 31 -11.16 -1.25 10.64
C LEU A 31 -10.56 0.11 10.28
N ALA A 32 -10.66 1.06 11.21
CA ALA A 32 -10.06 2.38 11.06
C ALA A 32 -8.54 2.31 10.87
N PRO A 33 -7.96 3.21 10.06
CA PRO A 33 -6.53 3.22 9.80
C PRO A 33 -5.76 3.64 11.05
N ASN A 34 -4.60 3.05 11.27
CA ASN A 34 -3.72 3.36 12.41
C ASN A 34 -2.73 4.51 12.13
N SER A 35 -2.88 5.19 10.99
CA SER A 35 -2.02 6.28 10.55
C SER A 35 -2.82 7.25 9.67
N THR A 36 -2.55 8.55 9.80
CA THR A 36 -3.13 9.59 8.94
C THR A 36 -2.55 9.58 7.52
N GLY A 37 -1.49 8.80 7.28
CA GLY A 37 -0.85 8.64 5.99
C GLY A 37 0.67 8.56 6.08
N PHE A 38 1.31 8.29 4.94
CA PHE A 38 2.76 8.37 4.79
C PHE A 38 3.17 9.27 3.63
N ARG A 39 4.33 9.88 3.77
CA ARG A 39 4.99 10.72 2.76
C ARG A 39 6.31 10.09 2.35
N ILE A 40 6.41 9.71 1.07
CA ILE A 40 7.66 9.25 0.43
C ILE A 40 8.40 10.47 -0.12
N GLN A 41 9.68 10.60 0.22
CA GLN A 41 10.63 11.42 -0.53
C GLN A 41 11.46 10.50 -1.43
N HIS A 42 11.23 10.55 -2.75
CA HIS A 42 11.93 9.72 -3.74
C HIS A 42 12.65 10.62 -4.74
N GLY A 43 13.94 10.88 -4.50
CA GLY A 43 14.69 11.86 -5.28
C GLY A 43 14.03 13.24 -5.19
N PHE A 44 13.67 13.81 -6.35
CA PHE A 44 13.00 15.11 -6.42
C PHE A 44 11.46 15.03 -6.30
N GLU A 45 10.85 13.85 -6.39
CA GLU A 45 9.40 13.70 -6.23
C GLU A 45 9.02 13.43 -4.77
N THR A 46 7.88 14.00 -4.37
CA THR A 46 7.19 13.62 -3.15
C THR A 46 5.92 12.86 -3.51
N VAL A 47 5.63 11.76 -2.80
CA VAL A 47 4.36 11.03 -2.89
C VAL A 47 3.72 11.02 -1.50
N LEU A 48 2.51 11.54 -1.39
CA LEU A 48 1.67 11.54 -0.19
C LEU A 48 0.54 10.55 -0.38
N VAL A 49 0.43 9.58 0.54
CA VAL A 49 -0.62 8.56 0.56
C VAL A 49 -1.37 8.65 1.88
N GLN A 50 -2.68 8.82 1.82
CA GLN A 50 -3.54 8.96 2.99
C GLN A 50 -4.77 8.04 2.87
N PRO A 51 -5.24 7.44 3.96
CA PRO A 51 -6.60 6.90 4.03
C PRO A 51 -7.63 7.97 3.65
N PHE A 52 -8.65 7.59 2.88
CA PHE A 52 -9.67 8.52 2.40
C PHE A 52 -10.99 7.80 2.12
N GLY A 53 -12.01 8.08 2.93
CA GLY A 53 -13.29 7.40 2.95
C GLY A 53 -13.20 5.97 3.48
N TYR A 54 -14.30 5.25 3.36
CA TYR A 54 -14.31 3.80 3.58
C TYR A 54 -13.46 3.10 2.52
N ASP A 55 -12.58 2.21 2.96
CA ASP A 55 -11.78 1.32 2.12
C ASP A 55 -10.93 2.00 1.03
N GLY A 56 -10.73 3.32 1.11
CA GLY A 56 -10.09 4.12 0.06
C GLY A 56 -8.74 4.71 0.47
N PHE A 57 -7.94 5.05 -0.54
CA PHE A 57 -6.69 5.80 -0.39
C PHE A 57 -6.64 6.96 -1.37
N ARG A 58 -6.22 8.13 -0.89
CA ARG A 58 -5.89 9.29 -1.72
C ARG A 58 -4.37 9.35 -1.91
N VAL A 59 -3.94 9.29 -3.17
CA VAL A 59 -2.53 9.42 -3.57
C VAL A 59 -2.33 10.74 -4.29
N ARG A 60 -1.33 11.51 -3.86
CA ARG A 60 -0.91 12.74 -4.52
C ARG A 60 0.59 12.72 -4.71
N ALA A 61 1.08 13.06 -5.89
CA ALA A 61 2.50 13.11 -6.20
C ALA A 61 2.85 14.40 -6.92
N TRP A 62 4.04 14.94 -6.64
CA TRP A 62 4.55 16.14 -7.30
C TRP A 62 6.07 16.12 -7.38
N PRO A 63 6.64 16.61 -8.50
CA PRO A 63 8.08 16.80 -8.65
C PRO A 63 8.51 18.21 -8.21
N PHE A 64 9.62 18.31 -7.48
CA PHE A 64 10.27 19.55 -7.03
C PHE A 64 9.39 20.45 -6.14
N ARG A 65 8.49 21.24 -6.73
CA ARG A 65 7.72 22.28 -6.03
C ARG A 65 6.47 21.67 -5.38
N PRO A 66 6.22 21.95 -4.09
CA PRO A 66 4.97 21.54 -3.45
C PRO A 66 3.73 22.17 -4.10
N PRO A 67 2.55 21.53 -3.97
CA PRO A 67 1.27 22.13 -4.31
C PRO A 67 1.08 23.46 -3.61
N ASN A 68 0.49 24.43 -4.30
CA ASN A 68 0.24 25.76 -3.75
C ASN A 68 -1.11 25.86 -3.02
N GLY A 69 -1.95 24.82 -3.11
CA GLY A 69 -3.25 24.74 -2.44
C GLY A 69 -4.41 25.33 -3.26
N ASN A 70 -4.12 25.89 -4.45
CA ASN A 70 -5.12 26.42 -5.37
C ASN A 70 -5.44 25.43 -6.51
N GLU A 71 -4.91 24.21 -6.46
CA GLU A 71 -5.24 23.18 -7.41
C GLU A 71 -6.73 22.82 -7.34
N ILE A 72 -7.37 22.70 -8.51
CA ILE A 72 -8.78 22.33 -8.59
C ILE A 72 -8.96 20.87 -8.14
N GLY A 73 -9.83 20.67 -7.15
CA GLY A 73 -10.22 19.35 -6.63
C GLY A 73 -11.70 19.09 -6.83
N PHE A 74 -12.04 17.87 -7.23
CA PHE A 74 -13.43 17.42 -7.43
C PHE A 74 -13.94 16.48 -6.33
N LEU A 75 -13.09 16.15 -5.36
CA LEU A 75 -13.43 15.32 -4.21
C LEU A 75 -13.66 16.20 -2.97
N TYR A 76 -14.71 15.91 -2.21
CA TYR A 76 -14.92 16.51 -0.88
C TYR A 76 -13.86 16.03 0.09
N ASP A 77 -13.34 16.94 0.92
CA ASP A 77 -12.31 16.67 1.92
C ASP A 77 -12.79 17.20 3.29
N PRO A 78 -13.29 16.33 4.20
CA PRO A 78 -13.39 14.87 4.05
C PRO A 78 -14.52 14.44 3.09
N PRO A 79 -14.56 13.16 2.66
CA PRO A 79 -15.69 12.59 1.95
C PRO A 79 -17.03 12.84 2.66
N LEU A 80 -18.12 12.88 1.88
CA LEU A 80 -19.48 13.07 2.43
C LEU A 80 -19.89 11.95 3.41
N GLU A 81 -19.36 10.75 3.20
CA GLU A 81 -19.54 9.61 4.09
C GLU A 81 -18.19 8.90 4.28
N GLY A 82 -17.81 8.63 5.52
CA GLY A 82 -16.54 7.99 5.86
C GLY A 82 -16.21 8.03 7.35
N PRO A 83 -15.14 7.32 7.77
CA PRO A 83 -14.72 7.24 9.17
C PRO A 83 -14.09 8.53 9.72
N GLU A 84 -13.89 9.55 8.89
CA GLU A 84 -13.16 10.78 9.25
C GLU A 84 -13.92 11.71 10.21
N ASN A 85 -15.17 11.40 10.55
CA ASN A 85 -15.99 12.18 11.49
C ASN A 85 -16.05 13.68 11.16
N GLY A 86 -16.08 14.03 9.86
CA GLY A 86 -16.13 15.42 9.40
C GLY A 86 -14.80 16.18 9.48
N ALA A 87 -13.70 15.54 9.87
CA ALA A 87 -12.38 16.17 9.89
C ALA A 87 -11.62 15.96 8.58
N SER A 88 -11.20 17.05 7.93
CA SER A 88 -10.39 17.01 6.71
C SER A 88 -8.97 16.45 6.96
N PRO A 89 -8.54 15.42 6.19
CA PRO A 89 -7.14 14.98 6.17
C PRO A 89 -6.15 16.05 5.69
N GLY A 90 -6.55 16.96 4.80
CA GLY A 90 -5.67 18.00 4.27
C GLY A 90 -4.34 17.42 3.77
N MET A 91 -3.19 17.97 4.16
CA MET A 91 -1.84 17.44 3.85
C MET A 91 -1.19 16.68 5.01
N LYS A 92 -1.99 16.17 5.97
CA LYS A 92 -1.48 15.49 7.17
C LYS A 92 -0.93 14.09 6.85
N TYR A 93 0.13 13.70 7.53
CA TYR A 93 0.69 12.35 7.50
C TYR A 93 1.49 12.13 8.78
N ASP A 94 1.59 10.88 9.23
CA ASP A 94 2.32 10.53 10.45
C ASP A 94 3.69 9.95 10.14
N VAL A 95 3.83 9.31 8.96
CA VAL A 95 5.02 8.55 8.61
C VAL A 95 5.78 9.24 7.48
N LYS A 96 7.07 9.51 7.69
CA LYS A 96 7.99 9.94 6.62
C LYS A 96 8.85 8.75 6.20
N VAL A 97 9.00 8.55 4.90
CA VAL A 97 9.85 7.49 4.37
C VAL A 97 10.77 8.02 3.28
N ASN A 98 12.00 7.55 3.29
CA ASN A 98 13.03 7.92 2.30
C ASN A 98 13.14 6.89 1.18
N GLY A 99 12.17 5.97 1.07
CA GLY A 99 12.13 4.96 0.01
C GLY A 99 13.04 3.75 0.20
N THR A 100 13.56 3.51 1.40
CA THR A 100 14.44 2.36 1.73
C THR A 100 13.75 1.33 2.62
N GLN A 101 12.54 1.61 3.07
CA GLN A 101 11.82 0.81 4.05
C GLN A 101 10.41 0.51 3.55
N THR A 102 9.94 -0.71 3.83
CA THR A 102 8.57 -1.10 3.54
C THR A 102 7.62 -0.41 4.52
N VAL A 103 6.60 0.26 3.98
CA VAL A 103 5.47 0.78 4.72
C VAL A 103 4.19 0.21 4.17
N ALA A 104 3.30 -0.16 5.09
CA ALA A 104 1.96 -0.60 4.79
C ALA A 104 0.97 0.14 5.69
N ILE A 105 -0.12 0.62 5.10
CA ILE A 105 -1.27 1.15 5.84
C ILE A 105 -2.50 0.38 5.39
N ARG A 106 -3.35 0.02 6.35
CA ARG A 106 -4.66 -0.58 6.10
C ARG A 106 -5.74 0.44 6.42
N ASN A 107 -6.71 0.58 5.51
CA ASN A 107 -7.91 1.37 5.69
C ASN A 107 -9.11 0.47 5.37
N GLY A 108 -9.84 0.02 6.40
CA GLY A 108 -10.90 -0.98 6.26
C GLY A 108 -10.39 -2.30 5.65
N ASN A 109 -10.91 -2.68 4.48
CA ASN A 109 -10.49 -3.86 3.73
C ASN A 109 -9.37 -3.58 2.72
N THR A 110 -8.98 -2.34 2.47
CA THR A 110 -7.90 -2.02 1.53
C THR A 110 -6.58 -1.82 2.25
N ILE A 111 -5.50 -2.33 1.68
CA ILE A 111 -4.12 -2.14 2.15
C ILE A 111 -3.31 -1.52 1.02
N VAL A 112 -2.59 -0.44 1.32
CA VAL A 112 -1.51 0.06 0.47
C VAL A 112 -0.17 -0.42 1.03
N LYS A 113 0.71 -0.94 0.18
CA LYS A 113 2.06 -1.39 0.52
C LYS A 113 3.07 -0.76 -0.43
N THR A 114 4.20 -0.30 0.11
CA THR A 114 5.36 0.04 -0.71
C THR A 114 6.13 -1.21 -1.10
N TYR A 115 6.64 -1.31 -2.33
CA TYR A 115 7.48 -2.43 -2.77
C TYR A 115 8.66 -1.97 -3.63
N SER A 116 9.64 -2.88 -3.80
CA SER A 116 10.81 -2.69 -4.67
C SER A 116 10.49 -3.23 -6.08
N PRO A 117 10.56 -2.41 -7.15
CA PRO A 117 10.22 -2.85 -8.50
C PRO A 117 11.17 -3.93 -9.07
N ASN A 118 12.38 -4.00 -8.53
CA ASN A 118 13.49 -4.85 -8.97
C ASN A 118 13.87 -5.92 -7.93
N GLN A 119 13.05 -6.11 -6.89
CA GLN A 119 13.23 -7.12 -5.83
C GLN A 119 14.59 -7.09 -5.10
N ASN A 120 15.37 -6.03 -5.25
CA ASN A 120 16.68 -5.90 -4.59
C ASN A 120 16.59 -5.23 -3.21
N ASN A 121 15.39 -4.80 -2.80
CA ASN A 121 15.08 -4.13 -1.54
C ASN A 121 15.92 -2.86 -1.26
N GLN A 122 16.51 -2.26 -2.29
CA GLN A 122 17.27 -1.01 -2.17
C GLN A 122 16.37 0.21 -2.36
N THR A 123 15.37 0.11 -3.23
CA THR A 123 14.48 1.22 -3.58
C THR A 123 13.03 0.78 -3.48
N ILE A 124 12.44 0.96 -2.31
CA ILE A 124 11.08 0.57 -1.92
C ILE A 124 10.17 1.81 -2.00
N VAL A 125 9.83 2.21 -3.22
CA VAL A 125 9.13 3.48 -3.53
C VAL A 125 7.92 3.31 -4.45
N ARG A 126 7.60 2.07 -4.82
CA ARG A 126 6.46 1.77 -5.66
C ARG A 126 5.25 1.39 -4.82
N LEU A 127 4.06 1.67 -5.29
CA LEU A 127 2.81 1.44 -4.58
C LEU A 127 2.05 0.25 -5.14
N ALA A 128 1.60 -0.64 -4.26
CA ALA A 128 0.69 -1.73 -4.56
C ALA A 128 -0.51 -1.69 -3.60
N PHE A 129 -1.69 -1.94 -4.13
CA PHE A 129 -2.96 -1.90 -3.40
C PHE A 129 -3.57 -3.30 -3.39
N TYR A 130 -4.02 -3.72 -2.21
CA TYR A 130 -4.57 -5.04 -1.96
C TYR A 130 -5.93 -4.91 -1.29
N ARG A 131 -6.82 -5.85 -1.55
CA ARG A 131 -8.06 -6.05 -0.80
C ARG A 131 -7.91 -7.26 0.11
N VAL A 132 -8.34 -7.11 1.36
CA VAL A 132 -8.46 -8.20 2.33
C VAL A 132 -9.82 -8.85 2.14
N GLU A 133 -9.79 -10.13 1.80
CA GLU A 133 -10.95 -10.98 1.59
C GLU A 133 -11.56 -11.43 2.92
N GLN A 134 -12.80 -11.94 2.86
CA GLN A 134 -13.50 -12.46 4.05
C GLN A 134 -12.80 -13.66 4.70
N ASN A 135 -12.05 -14.44 3.92
CA ASN A 135 -11.24 -15.55 4.41
C ASN A 135 -9.88 -15.09 4.99
N GLY A 136 -9.61 -13.78 5.00
CA GLY A 136 -8.35 -13.17 5.45
C GLY A 136 -7.23 -13.17 4.40
N SER A 137 -7.42 -13.73 3.20
CA SER A 137 -6.42 -13.63 2.14
C SER A 137 -6.35 -12.23 1.55
N GLU A 138 -5.25 -11.90 0.90
CA GLU A 138 -5.09 -10.64 0.19
C GLU A 138 -5.14 -10.86 -1.33
N THR A 139 -5.93 -10.05 -2.02
CA THR A 139 -6.00 -10.00 -3.48
C THR A 139 -5.35 -8.70 -3.95
N LEU A 140 -4.39 -8.78 -4.88
CA LEU A 140 -3.82 -7.58 -5.51
C LEU A 140 -4.89 -6.92 -6.37
N LEU A 141 -5.20 -5.66 -6.08
CA LEU A 141 -6.11 -4.85 -6.89
C LEU A 141 -5.33 -4.23 -8.06
N ILE A 142 -4.28 -3.48 -7.73
CA ILE A 142 -3.50 -2.75 -8.72
C ILE A 142 -2.13 -2.39 -8.13
N ASN A 143 -1.09 -2.35 -8.96
CA ASN A 143 0.18 -1.75 -8.60
C ASN A 143 0.68 -0.83 -9.70
N GLU A 144 1.69 -0.03 -9.36
CA GLU A 144 2.38 0.79 -10.35
C GLU A 144 3.11 -0.09 -11.38
N TYR A 145 2.88 0.15 -12.67
CA TYR A 145 3.48 -0.66 -13.73
C TYR A 145 4.98 -0.39 -13.82
N SER A 146 5.77 -1.27 -13.21
CA SER A 146 7.23 -1.10 -13.12
C SER A 146 7.99 -2.44 -13.24
N PRO A 147 7.76 -3.25 -14.30
CA PRO A 147 8.58 -4.43 -14.55
C PRO A 147 10.03 -4.05 -14.88
N LEU A 148 10.92 -5.05 -14.93
CA LEU A 148 12.37 -4.86 -15.09
C LEU A 148 12.76 -3.96 -16.28
N LYS A 149 11.99 -4.01 -17.38
CA LYS A 149 12.18 -3.20 -18.58
C LYS A 149 10.88 -2.45 -18.88
N SER A 150 10.79 -1.23 -18.40
CA SER A 150 9.68 -0.31 -18.61
C SER A 150 10.14 1.13 -18.45
N LEU A 151 9.31 2.07 -18.88
CA LEU A 151 9.43 3.47 -18.45
C LEU A 151 9.07 3.58 -16.96
N ASN A 152 9.42 4.70 -16.34
CA ASN A 152 9.01 4.96 -14.96
C ASN A 152 7.47 5.08 -14.87
N SER A 153 6.86 4.38 -13.92
CA SER A 153 5.41 4.38 -13.68
C SER A 153 4.85 5.75 -13.29
N ARG A 154 5.70 6.66 -12.79
CA ARG A 154 5.38 8.07 -12.51
C ARG A 154 6.27 8.94 -13.39
N TYR A 155 5.84 9.18 -14.61
CA TYR A 155 6.61 9.92 -15.60
C TYR A 155 6.22 11.40 -15.59
N TYR A 156 7.21 12.29 -15.52
CA TYR A 156 7.04 13.74 -15.57
C TYR A 156 7.82 14.30 -16.76
N SER A 157 7.23 15.23 -17.52
CA SER A 157 7.85 15.92 -18.66
C SER A 157 7.61 17.41 -18.60
N TRP A 158 8.64 18.20 -18.87
CA TRP A 158 8.56 19.65 -19.00
C TRP A 158 8.77 20.02 -20.48
N ASN A 159 7.71 20.53 -21.11
CA ASN A 159 7.75 20.88 -22.54
C ASN A 159 8.21 22.33 -22.76
N ASP A 160 8.18 23.16 -21.71
CA ASP A 160 8.48 24.58 -21.74
C ASP A 160 9.49 24.96 -20.65
N ARG A 161 9.92 26.23 -20.65
CA ARG A 161 10.84 26.80 -19.63
C ARG A 161 10.18 27.06 -18.27
N ALA A 162 8.86 26.84 -18.16
CA ALA A 162 8.10 26.97 -16.93
C ALA A 162 8.28 25.74 -16.01
N TYR A 163 7.73 25.81 -14.81
CA TYR A 163 7.78 24.74 -13.80
C TYR A 163 6.57 23.78 -13.88
N GLU A 164 5.60 24.09 -14.75
CA GLU A 164 4.47 23.22 -15.07
C GLU A 164 4.95 21.98 -15.84
N PHE A 165 4.29 20.84 -15.62
CA PHE A 165 4.69 19.56 -16.17
C PHE A 165 3.49 18.79 -16.71
N SER A 166 3.73 18.00 -17.75
CA SER A 166 2.85 16.90 -18.16
C SER A 166 3.23 15.65 -17.37
N THR A 167 2.25 14.82 -17.07
CA THR A 167 2.45 13.59 -16.28
C THR A 167 1.76 12.40 -16.92
N ALA A 168 2.39 11.23 -16.80
CA ALA A 168 1.78 9.95 -17.15
C ALA A 168 2.00 8.97 -15.99
N PHE A 169 0.89 8.48 -15.43
CA PHE A 169 0.88 7.46 -14.39
C PHE A 169 0.45 6.13 -15.01
N SER A 170 1.22 5.07 -14.77
CA SER A 170 0.97 3.74 -15.33
C SER A 170 0.75 2.72 -14.24
N PHE A 171 -0.28 1.90 -14.42
CA PHE A 171 -0.68 0.85 -13.50
C PHE A 171 -0.77 -0.50 -14.20
N SER A 172 -0.54 -1.58 -13.45
CA SER A 172 -0.75 -2.93 -13.95
C SER A 172 -2.22 -3.19 -14.24
N THR A 173 -2.49 -4.03 -15.24
CA THR A 173 -3.81 -4.59 -15.54
C THR A 173 -3.66 -6.07 -15.90
N THR A 174 -4.75 -6.82 -15.90
CA THR A 174 -4.78 -8.20 -16.35
C THR A 174 -5.64 -8.34 -17.62
N PRO A 175 -5.38 -9.34 -18.49
CA PRO A 175 -6.15 -9.50 -19.72
C PRO A 175 -7.66 -9.77 -19.53
N ASP A 176 -8.05 -10.21 -18.34
CA ASP A 176 -9.42 -10.50 -17.92
C ASP A 176 -10.13 -9.34 -17.21
N GLU A 177 -9.42 -8.23 -16.95
CA GLU A 177 -9.99 -7.05 -16.30
C GLU A 177 -11.01 -6.35 -17.22
N GLN A 178 -12.13 -5.92 -16.64
CA GLN A 178 -13.18 -5.18 -17.33
C GLN A 178 -13.31 -3.78 -16.73
N ILE A 179 -13.33 -2.76 -17.59
CA ILE A 179 -13.40 -1.35 -17.19
C ILE A 179 -14.77 -0.80 -17.58
N TYR A 180 -15.44 -0.16 -16.62
CA TYR A 180 -16.75 0.46 -16.81
C TYR A 180 -16.73 1.92 -16.34
N GLY A 181 -17.62 2.76 -16.89
CA GLY A 181 -17.75 4.18 -16.53
C GLY A 181 -17.24 5.11 -17.63
N THR A 182 -16.00 5.59 -17.51
CA THR A 182 -15.24 6.45 -18.46
C THR A 182 -15.92 7.71 -19.04
N GLY A 183 -17.15 8.02 -18.68
CA GLY A 183 -17.90 9.15 -19.22
C GLY A 183 -18.60 8.84 -20.56
N THR A 184 -19.47 9.76 -20.96
CA THR A 184 -20.24 9.73 -22.22
C THR A 184 -20.03 11.02 -22.99
#